data_AF-X1N5T9-F1
#
_entry.id   AF-X1N5T9-F1
#
_cell.length_a   1.000
_cell.length_b   1.000
_cell.length_c   1.000
_cell.angle_alpha   90.00
_cell.angle_beta   90.00
_cell.angle_gamma   90.00
#
_symmetry.space_group_name_H-M   'P 1'
#
loop_
_entity.id
_entity.type
_entity.pdbx_description
1 polymer ?
#
loop_
_entity_poly.entity_id
_entity_poly.type
_entity_poly.pdbx_seq_one_letter_code
_entity_poly.pdbx_strand_id
1 'polypeptide(L)'
;MEELGVVYKGEAPFSPDFIVPGQLGEGLQDTGYVMYLRGLEVEPTADSEVLSPMIKPYFNRTWRHFCSHLHSPAQGPAEYPGAVRNGNCIYFMHPLFGQYDQNAPLWCKKLVGNALDLLLPDPLLQAGGPSAALFTINEQPDEGRLVVHALCYVPERRGRDFDVIEDIIPLYDVPVSVRPPARLTEVRLVPQSEVLEFQEKDGRVELVIPKIEGHQMVALQMGRS
;
A
#
# COMPACT_ATOMS: atom_id res chain seq x y z
N MET A 1 -17.75 -16.33 -0.36
CA MET A 1 -16.71 -16.01 -1.36
C MET A 1 -17.30 -15.46 -2.65
N GLU A 2 -18.56 -15.78 -3.01
CA GLU A 2 -19.22 -15.15 -4.17
C GLU A 2 -19.26 -13.62 -4.08
N GLU A 3 -19.48 -13.04 -2.89
CA GLU A 3 -19.38 -11.59 -2.67
C GLU A 3 -17.99 -11.00 -2.99
N LEU A 4 -16.93 -11.81 -2.88
CA LEU A 4 -15.56 -11.45 -3.26
C LEU A 4 -15.29 -11.65 -4.76
N GLY A 5 -16.29 -12.10 -5.53
CA GLY A 5 -16.16 -12.38 -6.96
C GLY A 5 -15.50 -13.70 -7.31
N VAL A 6 -15.35 -14.62 -6.35
CA VAL A 6 -14.56 -15.83 -6.55
C VAL A 6 -15.22 -17.10 -6.01
N VAL A 7 -14.95 -18.23 -6.67
CA VAL A 7 -15.33 -19.58 -6.26
C VAL A 7 -14.09 -20.32 -5.79
N TYR A 8 -14.08 -20.76 -4.53
CA TYR A 8 -12.98 -21.52 -3.94
C TYR A 8 -12.80 -22.88 -4.60
N LYS A 9 -11.54 -23.26 -4.90
CA LYS A 9 -11.19 -24.57 -5.46
C LYS A 9 -10.29 -25.41 -4.58
N GLY A 10 -9.54 -24.79 -3.67
CA GLY A 10 -8.64 -25.51 -2.78
C GLY A 10 -7.40 -24.69 -2.44
N GLU A 11 -6.37 -25.38 -1.96
CA GLU A 11 -5.03 -24.81 -1.93
C GLU A 11 -4.48 -24.64 -3.35
N ALA A 12 -3.68 -23.60 -3.58
CA ALA A 12 -2.98 -23.43 -4.85
C ALA A 12 -2.13 -24.67 -5.19
N PRO A 13 -2.24 -25.21 -6.42
CA PRO A 13 -1.59 -26.45 -6.79
C PRO A 13 -0.07 -26.28 -6.85
N PHE A 14 0.43 -25.05 -6.99
CA PHE A 14 1.86 -24.73 -6.98
C PHE A 14 2.24 -23.79 -5.83
N SER A 15 3.41 -24.05 -5.24
CA SER A 15 4.02 -23.15 -4.27
C SER A 15 5.53 -23.41 -4.21
N PRO A 16 6.37 -22.41 -4.50
CA PRO A 16 5.99 -21.07 -4.95
C PRO A 16 5.47 -21.06 -6.40
N ASP A 17 4.70 -20.04 -6.74
CA ASP A 17 4.31 -19.66 -8.11
C ASP A 17 4.58 -18.16 -8.34
N PHE A 18 4.17 -17.59 -9.47
CA PHE A 18 4.55 -16.22 -9.81
C PHE A 18 3.34 -15.38 -10.22
N ILE A 19 3.13 -14.26 -9.53
CA ILE A 19 2.11 -13.27 -9.89
C ILE A 19 2.65 -12.31 -10.94
N VAL A 20 1.89 -12.08 -12.00
CA VAL A 20 2.17 -11.02 -12.98
C VAL A 20 1.31 -9.82 -12.60
N PRO A 21 1.87 -8.60 -12.46
CA PRO A 21 1.11 -7.48 -11.92
C PRO A 21 -0.15 -7.13 -12.71
N GLY A 22 -0.09 -7.22 -14.04
CA GLY A 22 -1.21 -6.89 -14.92
C GLY A 22 -1.70 -5.45 -14.67
N GLN A 23 -2.98 -5.31 -14.36
CA GLN A 23 -3.59 -4.00 -14.08
C GLN A 23 -3.10 -3.35 -12.78
N LEU A 24 -2.46 -4.11 -11.90
CA LEU A 24 -1.85 -3.64 -10.66
C LEU A 24 -0.36 -3.33 -10.83
N GLY A 25 0.09 -3.03 -12.06
CA GLY A 25 1.50 -2.91 -12.43
C GLY A 25 2.18 -1.58 -12.17
N GLU A 26 1.51 -0.57 -11.60
CA GLU A 26 2.14 0.74 -11.38
C GLU A 26 3.42 0.63 -10.51
N GLY A 27 4.53 1.12 -11.05
CA GLY A 27 5.86 1.02 -10.41
C GLY A 27 6.47 -0.39 -10.39
N LEU A 28 5.91 -1.35 -11.13
CA LEU A 28 6.42 -2.70 -11.32
C LEU A 28 6.74 -2.97 -12.80
N GLN A 29 7.60 -3.95 -13.05
CA GLN A 29 7.88 -4.45 -14.39
C GLN A 29 6.82 -5.49 -14.75
N ASP A 30 6.48 -5.61 -16.03
CA ASP A 30 5.55 -6.65 -16.51
C ASP A 30 6.26 -8.01 -16.58
N THR A 31 6.38 -8.67 -15.43
CA THR A 31 7.06 -9.95 -15.27
C THR A 31 6.46 -10.77 -14.12
N GLY A 32 6.79 -12.06 -14.06
CA GLY A 32 6.40 -12.92 -12.95
C GLY A 32 7.20 -12.63 -11.69
N TYR A 33 6.52 -12.16 -10.64
CA TYR A 33 7.08 -12.00 -9.30
C TYR A 33 6.78 -13.23 -8.46
N VAL A 34 7.81 -13.82 -7.87
CA VAL A 34 7.65 -15.03 -7.05
C VAL A 34 6.82 -14.76 -5.79
N MET A 35 5.88 -15.65 -5.52
CA MET A 35 5.05 -15.70 -4.31
C MET A 35 5.45 -16.94 -3.52
N TYR A 36 6.03 -16.75 -2.33
CA TYR A 36 6.64 -17.82 -1.55
C TYR A 36 5.63 -18.60 -0.69
N LEU A 37 4.64 -17.90 -0.15
CA LEU A 37 3.56 -18.49 0.61
C LEU A 37 2.50 -19.05 -0.31
N ARG A 38 1.99 -20.24 0.02
CA ARG A 38 0.93 -20.90 -0.71
C ARG A 38 -0.36 -20.07 -0.66
N GLY A 39 -0.95 -19.85 -1.84
CA GLY A 39 -2.25 -19.22 -1.97
C GLY A 39 -3.41 -20.21 -1.90
N LEU A 40 -4.62 -19.67 -2.05
CA LEU A 40 -5.86 -20.42 -2.23
C LEU A 40 -6.27 -20.35 -3.70
N GLU A 41 -6.41 -21.50 -4.35
CA GLU A 41 -6.89 -21.54 -5.73
C GLU A 41 -8.36 -21.12 -5.78
N VAL A 42 -8.68 -20.25 -6.73
CA VAL A 42 -10.02 -19.75 -6.98
C VAL A 42 -10.30 -19.66 -8.47
N GLU A 43 -11.58 -19.68 -8.83
CA GLU A 43 -12.07 -19.27 -10.15
C GLU A 43 -12.82 -17.94 -10.03
N PRO A 44 -12.64 -16.99 -10.96
CA PRO A 44 -13.44 -15.77 -11.00
C PRO A 44 -14.90 -16.10 -11.35
N THR A 45 -15.84 -15.41 -10.73
CA THR A 45 -17.26 -15.44 -11.14
C THR A 45 -17.45 -14.66 -12.45
N ALA A 46 -18.60 -14.85 -13.11
CA ALA A 46 -18.86 -14.25 -14.43
C ALA A 46 -18.77 -12.71 -14.45
N ASP A 47 -19.13 -12.05 -13.34
CA ASP A 47 -19.13 -10.59 -13.22
C ASP A 47 -17.79 -10.03 -12.69
N SER A 48 -16.79 -10.88 -12.51
CA SER A 48 -15.49 -10.50 -11.95
C SER A 48 -14.45 -10.24 -13.01
N GLU A 49 -13.56 -9.29 -12.71
CA GLU A 49 -12.45 -8.91 -13.55
C GLU A 49 -11.15 -9.50 -13.01
N VAL A 50 -10.36 -10.16 -13.87
CA VAL A 50 -9.02 -10.61 -13.50
C VAL A 50 -8.05 -9.44 -13.62
N LEU A 51 -7.46 -9.03 -12.49
CA LEU A 51 -6.49 -7.93 -12.44
C LEU A 51 -5.06 -8.41 -12.67
N SER A 52 -4.71 -9.58 -12.14
CA SER A 52 -3.35 -10.14 -12.18
C SER A 52 -3.40 -11.61 -12.59
N PRO A 53 -2.78 -11.99 -13.72
CA PRO A 53 -2.61 -13.39 -14.08
C PRO A 53 -1.45 -14.04 -13.30
N MET A 54 -1.34 -15.37 -13.40
CA MET A 54 -0.33 -16.18 -12.73
C MET A 54 0.50 -16.98 -13.72
N ILE A 55 1.73 -17.30 -13.32
CA ILE A 55 2.63 -18.22 -14.01
C ILE A 55 2.93 -19.37 -13.06
N LYS A 56 2.82 -20.60 -13.55
CA LYS A 56 3.17 -21.82 -12.80
C LYS A 56 4.64 -22.20 -12.99
N PRO A 57 5.28 -22.81 -11.99
CA PRO A 57 6.58 -23.43 -12.15
C PRO A 57 6.46 -24.77 -12.91
N TYR A 58 7.60 -25.33 -13.35
CA TYR A 58 7.63 -26.68 -13.94
C TYR A 58 7.13 -27.76 -12.99
N PHE A 59 7.42 -27.63 -11.69
CA PHE A 59 7.03 -28.58 -10.66
C PHE A 59 7.18 -27.96 -9.27
N ASN A 60 6.41 -28.47 -8.31
CA ASN A 60 6.64 -28.21 -6.89
C ASN A 60 7.93 -28.88 -6.42
N ARG A 61 8.80 -28.10 -5.79
CA ARG A 61 10.00 -28.64 -5.16
C ARG A 61 9.57 -29.58 -4.04
N THR A 62 10.01 -30.83 -4.14
CA THR A 62 9.75 -31.88 -3.16
C THR A 62 11.04 -32.65 -2.95
N TRP A 63 11.09 -33.57 -1.98
CA TRP A 63 12.24 -34.46 -1.84
C TRP A 63 12.50 -35.30 -3.12
N ARG A 64 11.47 -35.57 -3.93
CA ARG A 64 11.58 -36.30 -5.21
C ARG A 64 12.00 -35.41 -6.38
N HIS A 65 11.67 -34.13 -6.33
CA HIS A 65 11.95 -33.16 -7.39
C HIS A 65 12.81 -32.02 -6.83
N PHE A 66 14.11 -32.18 -6.99
CA PHE A 66 15.11 -31.25 -6.47
C PHE A 66 15.41 -30.11 -7.47
N CYS A 67 15.60 -28.91 -6.93
CA CYS A 67 16.21 -27.78 -7.60
C CYS A 67 17.19 -27.14 -6.59
N SER A 68 18.36 -26.68 -7.06
CA SER A 68 19.36 -26.01 -6.21
C SER A 68 18.91 -24.61 -5.79
N HIS A 69 17.93 -24.02 -6.47
CA HIS A 69 17.33 -22.73 -6.12
C HIS A 69 16.17 -22.89 -5.13
N LEU A 70 15.78 -21.78 -4.50
CA LEU A 70 14.65 -21.74 -3.57
C LEU A 70 13.30 -22.01 -4.27
N HIS A 71 13.23 -21.88 -5.60
CA HIS A 71 12.05 -22.16 -6.41
C HIS A 71 12.43 -22.80 -7.74
N SER A 72 11.51 -23.61 -8.28
CA SER A 72 11.62 -24.15 -9.63
C SER A 72 11.38 -23.04 -10.67
N PRO A 73 12.03 -23.09 -11.85
CA PRO A 73 11.83 -22.07 -12.88
C PRO A 73 10.36 -21.96 -13.32
N ALA A 74 9.98 -20.76 -13.77
CA ALA A 74 8.72 -20.50 -14.44
C ALA A 74 8.58 -21.36 -15.71
N GLN A 75 7.42 -21.97 -15.92
CA GLN A 75 7.10 -22.77 -17.09
C GLN A 75 6.20 -22.04 -18.08
N GLY A 76 5.12 -21.42 -17.58
CA GLY A 76 4.13 -20.76 -18.42
C GLY A 76 2.88 -20.35 -17.63
N PRO A 77 1.84 -19.84 -18.31
CA PRO A 77 0.62 -19.39 -17.66
C PRO A 77 -0.02 -20.47 -16.77
N ALA A 78 -0.54 -20.05 -15.63
CA ALA A 78 -1.41 -20.87 -14.79
C ALA A 78 -2.88 -20.65 -15.18
N GLU A 79 -3.74 -21.60 -14.79
CA GLU A 79 -5.19 -21.56 -15.09
C GLU A 79 -6.01 -20.87 -13.99
N TYR A 80 -5.34 -20.33 -12.96
CA TYR A 80 -5.94 -19.60 -11.84
C TYR A 80 -5.42 -18.15 -11.79
N PRO A 81 -6.23 -17.18 -11.34
CA PRO A 81 -5.83 -15.77 -11.25
C PRO A 81 -5.08 -15.48 -9.94
N GLY A 82 -4.22 -14.46 -9.98
CA GLY A 82 -3.50 -13.96 -8.80
C GLY A 82 -4.30 -12.91 -8.03
N ALA A 83 -5.02 -12.05 -8.77
CA ALA A 83 -5.92 -11.05 -8.22
C ALA A 83 -7.18 -10.89 -9.07
N VAL A 84 -8.33 -10.74 -8.40
CA VAL A 84 -9.65 -10.60 -9.00
C VAL A 84 -10.39 -9.42 -8.37
N ARG A 85 -11.11 -8.64 -9.17
CA ARG A 85 -11.97 -7.53 -8.73
C ARG A 85 -13.43 -7.87 -8.93
N ASN A 86 -14.24 -7.55 -7.93
CA ASN A 86 -15.70 -7.51 -8.03
C ASN A 86 -16.22 -6.25 -7.34
N GLY A 87 -16.67 -5.26 -8.11
CA GLY A 87 -17.08 -3.95 -7.59
C GLY A 87 -15.98 -3.26 -6.76
N ASN A 88 -16.26 -3.08 -5.47
CA ASN A 88 -15.36 -2.45 -4.49
C ASN A 88 -14.54 -3.47 -3.68
N CYS A 89 -14.44 -4.71 -4.15
CA CYS A 89 -13.63 -5.75 -3.54
C CYS A 89 -12.53 -6.19 -4.51
N ILE A 90 -11.30 -6.33 -4.00
CA ILE A 90 -10.18 -6.98 -4.70
C ILE A 90 -9.71 -8.15 -3.83
N TYR A 91 -9.76 -9.34 -4.40
CA TYR A 91 -9.28 -10.57 -3.80
C TYR A 91 -7.90 -10.94 -4.37
N PHE A 92 -6.93 -11.21 -3.50
CA PHE A 92 -5.65 -11.83 -3.86
C PHE A 92 -5.63 -13.28 -3.40
N MET A 93 -5.17 -14.17 -4.25
CA MET A 93 -5.09 -15.59 -3.91
C MET A 93 -4.04 -15.89 -2.84
N HIS A 94 -2.98 -15.07 -2.74
CA HIS A 94 -1.89 -15.24 -1.78
C HIS A 94 -2.10 -14.43 -0.50
N PRO A 95 -1.59 -14.90 0.65
CA PRO A 95 -1.61 -14.15 1.90
C PRO A 95 -0.59 -13.01 1.90
N LEU A 96 -0.85 -11.93 1.13
CA LEU A 96 0.13 -10.84 0.89
C LEU A 96 0.67 -10.20 2.18
N PHE A 97 -0.17 -9.99 3.19
CA PHE A 97 0.26 -9.41 4.45
C PHE A 97 1.22 -10.34 5.20
N GLY A 98 0.92 -11.64 5.26
CA GLY A 98 1.81 -12.64 5.87
C GLY A 98 3.10 -12.84 5.06
N GLN A 99 3.02 -12.73 3.73
CA GLN A 99 4.20 -12.76 2.86
C GLN A 99 5.11 -11.56 3.14
N TYR A 100 4.52 -10.36 3.21
CA TYR A 100 5.26 -9.13 3.47
C TYR A 100 5.87 -9.11 4.87
N ASP A 101 5.15 -9.61 5.88
CA ASP A 101 5.69 -9.80 7.23
C ASP A 101 6.88 -10.77 7.24
N GLN A 102 6.80 -11.88 6.51
CA GLN A 102 7.84 -12.91 6.51
C GLN A 102 9.15 -12.47 5.85
N ASN A 103 9.09 -11.80 4.69
CA ASN A 103 10.30 -11.48 3.91
C ASN A 103 10.21 -10.19 3.09
N ALA A 104 9.20 -9.35 3.34
CA ALA A 104 9.04 -8.00 2.81
C ALA A 104 9.30 -7.78 1.31
N PRO A 105 8.80 -8.62 0.38
CA PRO A 105 8.93 -8.39 -1.04
C PRO A 105 8.25 -7.07 -1.42
N LEU A 106 9.01 -6.18 -2.04
CA LEU A 106 8.54 -4.85 -2.43
C LEU A 106 7.31 -4.93 -3.35
N TRP A 107 7.23 -5.94 -4.22
CA TRP A 107 6.10 -6.13 -5.12
C TRP A 107 4.79 -6.40 -4.36
N CYS A 108 4.80 -7.09 -3.22
CA CYS A 108 3.58 -7.28 -2.42
C CYS A 108 3.05 -5.94 -1.90
N LYS A 109 3.94 -5.07 -1.41
CA LYS A 109 3.56 -3.72 -0.97
C LYS A 109 3.00 -2.88 -2.13
N LYS A 110 3.63 -2.95 -3.31
CA LYS A 110 3.18 -2.24 -4.50
C LYS A 110 1.83 -2.74 -5.00
N LEU A 111 1.62 -4.06 -5.10
CA LEU A 111 0.35 -4.64 -5.51
C LEU A 111 -0.80 -4.22 -4.59
N VAL A 112 -0.59 -4.24 -3.26
CA VAL A 112 -1.60 -3.76 -2.30
C VAL A 112 -1.85 -2.26 -2.45
N GLY A 113 -0.80 -1.44 -2.59
CA GLY A 113 -0.95 -0.01 -2.83
C GLY A 113 -1.77 0.30 -4.08
N ASN A 114 -1.40 -0.31 -5.20
CA ASN A 114 -2.08 -0.12 -6.48
C ASN A 114 -3.54 -0.62 -6.42
N ALA A 115 -3.83 -1.68 -5.67
CA ALA A 115 -5.19 -2.15 -5.43
C ALA A 115 -6.00 -1.14 -4.59
N LEU A 116 -5.39 -0.51 -3.59
CA LEU A 116 -6.02 0.56 -2.82
C LEU A 116 -6.30 1.79 -3.69
N ASP A 117 -5.40 2.16 -4.60
CA ASP A 117 -5.61 3.28 -5.52
C ASP A 117 -6.81 3.05 -6.46
N LEU A 118 -7.07 1.79 -6.87
CA LEU A 118 -8.28 1.43 -7.63
C LEU A 118 -9.58 1.49 -6.81
N LEU A 119 -9.50 1.29 -5.49
CA LEU A 119 -10.66 1.27 -4.58
C LEU A 119 -10.94 2.64 -3.95
N LEU A 120 -9.91 3.46 -3.77
CA LEU A 120 -9.95 4.78 -3.16
C LEU A 120 -9.11 5.77 -3.99
N PRO A 121 -9.56 6.14 -5.20
CA PRO A 121 -8.78 6.98 -6.12
C PRO A 121 -8.60 8.43 -5.63
N ASP A 122 -9.48 8.92 -4.75
CA ASP A 122 -9.41 10.27 -4.18
C ASP A 122 -9.48 10.23 -2.64
N PRO A 123 -8.38 9.79 -1.97
CA PRO A 123 -8.32 9.73 -0.52
C PRO A 123 -8.33 11.14 0.08
N LEU A 124 -8.73 11.25 1.35
CA LEU A 124 -8.76 12.51 2.07
C LEU A 124 -7.38 13.18 2.18
N LEU A 125 -6.32 12.37 2.34
CA LEU A 125 -4.94 12.80 2.51
C LEU A 125 -4.04 12.09 1.49
N GLN A 126 -3.19 12.85 0.82
CA GLN A 126 -2.08 12.36 0.02
C GLN A 126 -0.81 13.04 0.51
N ALA A 127 0.30 12.31 0.58
CA ALA A 127 1.57 12.83 1.08
C ALA A 127 2.75 12.26 0.26
N GLY A 128 3.69 13.13 -0.11
CA GLY A 128 4.88 12.77 -0.90
C GLY A 128 6.12 12.53 -0.04
N GLY A 129 6.01 11.61 0.94
CA GLY A 129 7.12 11.23 1.82
C GLY A 129 7.73 9.85 1.49
N PRO A 130 8.89 9.51 2.08
CA PRO A 130 9.46 8.17 1.97
C PRO A 130 8.55 7.14 2.64
N SER A 131 8.73 5.85 2.32
CA SER A 131 7.89 4.79 2.86
C SER A 131 7.98 4.56 4.37
N ALA A 132 8.96 5.19 5.03
CA ALA A 132 9.11 5.19 6.49
C ALA A 132 8.34 6.34 7.16
N ALA A 133 7.89 7.33 6.39
CA ALA A 133 7.06 8.40 6.89
C ALA A 133 5.60 7.95 7.01
N LEU A 134 4.99 8.28 8.14
CA LEU A 134 3.60 8.00 8.45
C LEU A 134 2.83 9.32 8.47
N PHE A 135 1.72 9.35 7.74
CA PHE A 135 0.83 10.49 7.70
C PHE A 135 -0.56 10.05 8.13
N THR A 136 -1.15 10.77 9.07
CA THR A 136 -2.55 10.61 9.47
C THR A 136 -3.23 11.97 9.45
N ILE A 137 -4.55 11.94 9.32
CA ILE A 137 -5.38 13.14 9.42
C ILE A 137 -6.51 12.87 10.41
N ASN A 138 -6.67 13.77 11.36
CA ASN A 138 -7.71 13.72 12.37
C ASN A 138 -8.62 14.94 12.25
N GLU A 139 -9.92 14.75 12.45
CA GLU A 139 -10.86 15.85 12.55
C GLU A 139 -11.03 16.29 14.00
N GLN A 140 -11.11 17.60 14.19
CA GLN A 140 -11.41 18.26 15.46
C GLN A 140 -12.62 19.17 15.25
N PRO A 141 -13.85 18.61 15.36
CA PRO A 141 -15.09 19.31 14.98
C PRO A 141 -15.36 20.55 15.83
N ASP A 142 -15.10 20.48 17.15
CA ASP A 142 -15.37 21.58 18.08
C ASP A 142 -14.48 22.80 17.80
N GLU A 143 -13.27 22.54 17.30
CA GLU A 143 -12.29 23.53 16.85
C GLU A 143 -12.46 23.90 15.38
N GLY A 144 -13.33 23.20 14.63
CA GLY A 144 -13.55 23.41 13.21
C GLY A 144 -12.29 23.24 12.35
N ARG A 145 -11.47 22.23 12.65
CA ARG A 145 -10.19 22.02 11.93
C ARG A 145 -9.88 20.55 11.68
N LEU A 146 -9.03 20.32 10.68
CA LEU A 146 -8.33 19.04 10.50
C LEU A 146 -6.90 19.18 11.02
N VAL A 147 -6.30 18.09 11.50
CA VAL A 147 -4.90 18.04 11.92
C VAL A 147 -4.21 16.91 11.18
N VAL A 148 -3.26 17.25 10.33
CA VAL A 148 -2.34 16.28 9.72
C VAL A 148 -1.19 16.05 10.69
N HIS A 149 -0.96 14.79 11.05
CA HIS A 149 0.23 14.36 11.79
C HIS A 149 1.19 13.68 10.83
N ALA A 150 2.42 14.12 10.81
CA ALA A 150 3.51 13.53 10.06
C ALA A 150 4.57 13.01 11.03
N LEU A 151 4.96 11.74 10.89
CA LEU A 151 6.01 11.12 11.68
C LEU A 151 7.04 10.49 10.74
N CYS A 152 8.33 10.62 11.06
CA CYS A 152 9.40 9.91 10.37
C CYS A 152 10.43 9.46 11.39
N TYR A 153 10.22 8.26 11.92
CA TYR A 153 11.16 7.55 12.78
C TYR A 153 11.49 6.22 12.12
N VAL A 154 12.77 6.00 11.82
CA VAL A 154 13.22 4.76 11.18
C VAL A 154 13.77 3.84 12.27
N PRO A 155 13.05 2.75 12.61
CA PRO A 155 13.57 1.78 13.56
C PRO A 155 14.74 1.00 12.96
N GLU A 156 15.76 0.72 13.77
CA GLU A 156 16.94 -0.04 13.39
C GLU A 156 17.12 -1.28 14.29
N ARG A 157 17.32 -2.44 13.67
CA ARG A 157 17.70 -3.66 14.38
C ARG A 157 19.20 -3.63 14.69
N ARG A 158 19.55 -3.10 15.87
CA ARG A 158 20.93 -3.12 16.40
C ARG A 158 21.15 -4.19 17.46
N GLY A 159 20.16 -4.41 18.31
CA GLY A 159 20.13 -5.47 19.33
C GLY A 159 19.47 -6.75 18.82
N ARG A 160 19.34 -7.77 19.70
CA ARG A 160 18.64 -9.02 19.36
C ARG A 160 17.14 -8.96 19.65
N ASP A 161 16.77 -8.27 20.73
CA ASP A 161 15.43 -8.40 21.31
C ASP A 161 14.41 -7.40 20.74
N PHE A 162 14.84 -6.19 20.36
CA PHE A 162 13.96 -5.15 19.85
C PHE A 162 14.70 -4.17 18.93
N ASP A 163 13.91 -3.42 18.16
CA ASP A 163 14.38 -2.33 17.32
C ASP A 163 14.54 -1.04 18.14
N VAL A 164 15.54 -0.23 17.81
CA VAL A 164 15.83 1.05 18.47
C VAL A 164 15.75 2.20 17.48
N ILE A 165 15.50 3.41 17.99
CA ILE A 165 15.60 4.65 17.23
C ILE A 165 16.70 5.47 17.92
N GLU A 166 17.83 5.65 17.24
CA GLU A 166 18.96 6.44 17.75
C GLU A 166 19.02 7.82 17.09
N ASP A 167 18.80 7.87 15.78
CA ASP A 167 18.90 9.09 14.99
C ASP A 167 17.53 9.56 14.47
N ILE A 168 17.35 10.89 14.43
CA ILE A 168 16.22 11.53 13.75
C ILE A 168 16.74 12.12 12.44
N ILE A 169 16.30 11.56 11.33
CA ILE A 169 16.62 12.07 10.00
C ILE A 169 15.52 13.05 9.58
N PRO A 170 15.82 14.35 9.42
CA PRO A 170 14.82 15.32 9.03
C PRO A 170 14.43 15.13 7.55
N LEU A 171 13.12 15.19 7.28
CA LEU A 171 12.58 15.34 5.94
C LEU A 171 12.33 16.82 5.67
N TYR A 172 12.62 17.28 4.47
CA TYR A 172 12.40 18.66 4.03
C TYR A 172 11.44 18.69 2.85
N ASP A 173 10.71 19.79 2.73
CA ASP A 173 9.88 20.11 1.57
C ASP A 173 8.90 18.99 1.20
N VAL A 174 8.18 18.47 2.20
CA VAL A 174 7.28 17.33 1.99
C VAL A 174 5.92 17.81 1.49
N PRO A 175 5.52 17.49 0.25
CA PRO A 175 4.24 17.93 -0.28
C PRO A 175 3.11 17.12 0.36
N VAL A 176 2.04 17.82 0.73
CA VAL A 176 0.81 17.25 1.27
C VAL A 176 -0.37 17.83 0.52
N SER A 177 -1.33 16.98 0.18
CA SER A 177 -2.57 17.38 -0.45
C SER A 177 -3.74 16.85 0.38
N VAL A 178 -4.66 17.72 0.81
CA VAL A 178 -5.85 17.37 1.61
C VAL A 178 -7.13 17.72 0.87
N ARG A 179 -8.19 16.93 1.03
CA ARG A 179 -9.55 17.23 0.53
C ARG A 179 -10.48 17.64 1.69
N PRO A 180 -10.40 18.88 2.20
CA PRO A 180 -11.18 19.27 3.38
C PRO A 180 -12.68 19.31 3.06
N PRO A 181 -13.56 19.02 4.03
CA PRO A 181 -15.01 19.05 3.84
C PRO A 181 -15.57 20.48 3.70
N ALA A 182 -14.78 21.50 4.07
CA ALA A 182 -15.13 22.90 3.97
C ALA A 182 -13.90 23.73 3.55
N ARG A 183 -14.15 24.97 3.08
CA ARG A 183 -13.08 25.90 2.67
C ARG A 183 -12.16 26.22 3.85
N LEU A 184 -10.85 26.19 3.61
CA LEU A 184 -9.86 26.57 4.61
C LEU A 184 -9.75 28.08 4.73
N THR A 185 -9.59 28.55 5.96
CA THR A 185 -9.28 29.95 6.26
C THR A 185 -7.81 30.14 6.61
N GLU A 186 -7.14 29.10 7.13
CA GLU A 186 -5.75 29.16 7.54
C GLU A 186 -5.14 27.76 7.59
N VAL A 187 -3.85 27.65 7.26
CA VAL A 187 -3.03 26.46 7.48
C VAL A 187 -1.81 26.86 8.30
N ARG A 188 -1.49 26.11 9.36
CA ARG A 188 -0.35 26.42 10.23
C ARG A 188 0.33 25.19 10.82
N LEU A 189 1.62 25.32 11.08
CA LEU A 189 2.38 24.37 11.88
C LEU A 189 1.97 24.44 13.35
N VAL A 190 1.87 23.29 14.00
CA VAL A 190 1.60 23.16 15.44
C VAL A 190 2.71 22.32 16.07
N PRO A 191 3.30 22.73 17.20
CA PRO A 191 2.93 23.88 18.06
C PRO A 191 3.53 25.23 17.64
N GLN A 192 4.38 25.29 16.61
CA GLN A 192 5.19 26.46 16.26
C GLN A 192 4.36 27.69 15.89
N SER A 193 3.11 27.51 15.48
CA SER A 193 2.19 28.58 15.07
C SER A 193 2.72 29.39 13.87
N GLU A 194 3.50 28.76 13.01
CA GLU A 194 3.94 29.32 11.73
C GLU A 194 2.85 29.08 10.67
N VAL A 195 2.43 30.14 9.98
CA VAL A 195 1.43 30.06 8.90
C VAL A 195 2.10 29.52 7.65
N LEU A 196 1.44 28.57 6.98
CA LEU A 196 1.88 28.04 5.70
C LEU A 196 1.01 28.59 4.57
N GLU A 197 1.66 28.85 3.43
CA GLU A 197 0.95 29.06 2.18
C GLU A 197 0.36 27.74 1.68
N PHE A 198 -0.81 27.82 1.04
CA PHE A 198 -1.47 26.69 0.42
C PHE A 198 -2.17 27.13 -0.86
N GLN A 199 -2.44 26.18 -1.74
CA GLN A 199 -3.15 26.40 -3.00
C GLN A 199 -4.38 25.51 -3.06
N GLU A 200 -5.52 26.08 -3.43
CA GLU A 200 -6.73 25.32 -3.74
C GLU A 200 -6.71 24.94 -5.23
N LYS A 201 -6.74 23.64 -5.53
CA LYS A 201 -6.73 23.11 -6.90
C LYS A 201 -7.56 21.84 -6.96
N ASP A 202 -8.48 21.78 -7.93
CA ASP A 202 -9.31 20.59 -8.21
C ASP A 202 -10.03 20.01 -6.97
N GLY A 203 -10.52 20.89 -6.09
CA GLY A 203 -11.21 20.49 -4.85
C GLY A 203 -10.30 20.02 -3.71
N ARG A 204 -8.98 20.18 -3.89
CA ARG A 204 -7.94 19.83 -2.91
C ARG A 204 -7.17 21.07 -2.47
N VAL A 205 -6.53 20.96 -1.32
CA VAL A 205 -5.60 21.93 -0.74
C VAL A 205 -4.21 21.34 -0.81
N GLU A 206 -3.35 21.94 -1.61
CA GLU A 206 -1.93 21.58 -1.73
C GLU A 206 -1.08 22.50 -0.86
N LEU A 207 -0.20 21.90 -0.04
CA LEU A 207 0.74 22.61 0.81
C LEU A 207 2.06 21.84 0.92
N VAL A 208 3.09 22.48 1.46
CA VAL A 208 4.40 21.86 1.72
C VAL A 208 4.72 21.98 3.20
N ILE A 209 5.03 20.85 3.84
CA ILE A 209 5.59 20.84 5.19
C ILE A 209 7.09 21.11 5.06
N PRO A 210 7.61 22.25 5.53
CA PRO A 210 8.99 22.64 5.27
C PRO A 210 10.00 21.70 5.93
N LYS A 211 9.68 21.18 7.13
CA LYS A 211 10.52 20.24 7.87
C LYS A 211 9.69 19.28 8.71
N ILE A 212 10.04 18.00 8.68
CA ILE A 212 9.60 16.98 9.63
C ILE A 212 10.84 16.44 10.32
N GLU A 213 11.05 16.82 11.59
CA GLU A 213 12.16 16.32 12.40
C GLU A 213 11.61 15.34 13.45
N GLY A 214 11.42 14.10 13.02
CA GLY A 214 10.76 13.05 13.81
C GLY A 214 9.24 13.18 13.80
N HIS A 215 8.71 14.33 14.18
CA HIS A 215 7.27 14.61 14.20
C HIS A 215 6.96 16.06 13.81
N GLN A 216 5.86 16.27 13.07
CA GLN A 216 5.29 17.59 12.81
C GLN A 216 3.76 17.49 12.70
N MET A 217 3.05 18.54 13.15
CA MET A 217 1.61 18.68 12.93
C MET A 217 1.29 19.89 12.07
N VAL A 218 0.26 19.77 11.24
CA VAL A 218 -0.30 20.87 10.46
C VAL A 218 -1.79 20.97 10.78
N ALA A 219 -2.23 22.11 11.33
CA ALA A 219 -3.63 22.41 11.52
C ALA A 219 -4.19 23.12 10.29
N LEU A 220 -5.31 22.60 9.77
CA LEU A 220 -6.05 23.16 8.65
C LEU A 220 -7.38 23.70 9.20
N GLN A 221 -7.42 25.01 9.45
CA GLN A 221 -8.59 25.67 9.99
C GLN A 221 -9.65 25.86 8.91
N MET A 222 -10.86 25.38 9.17
CA MET A 222 -12.00 25.54 8.27
C MET A 222 -12.82 26.77 8.67
N GLY A 223 -13.42 27.42 7.69
CA GLY A 223 -14.41 28.46 7.95
C GLY A 223 -15.66 27.88 8.61
N ARG A 224 -16.26 28.59 9.58
CA ARG A 224 -17.58 28.22 10.11
C ARG A 224 -18.61 28.44 9.00
N SER A 225 -19.35 27.37 8.66
CA SER A 225 -20.56 27.44 7.82
C SER A 225 -21.68 28.18 8.53
#